data_AF-A0A951CDD5-F1
#
_entry.id   AF-A0A951CDD5-F1
#
_cell.length_a   1.000
_cell.length_b   1.000
_cell.length_c   1.000
_cell.angle_alpha   90.00
_cell.angle_beta   90.00
_cell.angle_gamma   90.00
#
_symmetry.space_group_name_H-M   'P 1'
#
loop_
_entity.id
_entity.type
_entity.pdbx_description
1 polymer ?
#
loop_
_entity_poly.entity_id
_entity_poly.type
_entity_poly.pdbx_seq_one_letter_code
_entity_poly.pdbx_strand_id
1 'polypeptide(L)'
;IGTILEARQIRLLAWGESKALVLRSAIEGPETTAVPASFLQRHSDCRCYLDHAAGSELTRFRTPWKVGPVKWDPGLTRKAVTWLAETREKPVLRLRDEDYTENALASLLVETGSAYSLNIRIFNELQHTITGWPGGKPNADDTNRPVPAEPPFKRVIILSPEPLDAEIGMAGTIHRLVNQRHEVTLAYLTSGNLSVPDSEARMAFSLLNELGVSKPDSLAHLDQLAAETNRKAPFDEDSRELRQFKGLIRRAEARASCQILGLALDRVRFLDLPFYERGRYRQFRWGSEDVKSVVNLMCSLEPHQVYVTGVGADPSSVPGIAYQLVSAALENCGKEPWFPNCQFWVYASNERPWPPHEIDMAIPLSPAELAIKLDCLYHHRSQRSQTPFTETQAGEGWQQAEQINRATARQYDLLGLAEYEAVESFRAQKRRS
;
A
#
# COMPACT_ATOMS: atom_id res chain seq x y z
N ILE A 1 30.25 -16.88 6.49
CA ILE A 1 30.62 -15.52 6.95
C ILE A 1 32.13 -15.32 6.90
N GLY A 2 32.96 -16.23 7.44
CA GLY A 2 34.43 -16.10 7.40
C GLY A 2 34.98 -15.76 6.01
N THR A 3 34.61 -16.53 4.98
CA THR A 3 34.98 -16.28 3.59
C THR A 3 34.46 -14.96 3.00
N ILE A 4 33.36 -14.41 3.53
CA ILE A 4 32.82 -13.11 3.11
C ILE A 4 33.67 -11.98 3.71
N LEU A 5 34.14 -12.12 4.95
CA LEU A 5 35.00 -11.14 5.62
C LEU A 5 36.43 -11.11 5.07
N GLU A 6 36.87 -12.17 4.38
CA GLU A 6 38.14 -12.23 3.66
C GLU A 6 38.13 -11.46 2.34
N ALA A 7 36.95 -11.06 1.85
CA ALA A 7 36.86 -10.26 0.63
C ALA A 7 37.63 -8.93 0.79
N ARG A 8 38.19 -8.40 -0.30
CA ARG A 8 38.85 -7.09 -0.25
C ARG A 8 37.85 -5.94 -0.06
N GLN A 9 36.66 -6.09 -0.64
CA GLN A 9 35.60 -5.09 -0.63
C GLN A 9 34.25 -5.78 -0.56
N ILE A 10 33.35 -5.22 0.25
CA ILE A 10 31.97 -5.68 0.37
C ILE A 10 31.05 -4.53 -0.02
N ARG A 11 30.10 -4.80 -0.92
CA ARG A 11 29.04 -3.86 -1.32
C ARG A 11 27.70 -4.55 -1.10
N LEU A 12 26.91 -4.02 -0.17
CA LEU A 12 25.55 -4.51 0.11
C LEU A 12 24.56 -3.57 -0.58
N LEU A 13 23.66 -4.13 -1.36
CA LEU A 13 22.59 -3.41 -2.04
C LEU A 13 21.26 -3.89 -1.47
N ALA A 14 20.41 -2.97 -1.05
CA ALA A 14 19.07 -3.30 -0.56
C ALA A 14 18.08 -2.20 -0.90
N TRP A 15 16.88 -2.63 -1.28
CA TRP A 15 15.78 -1.78 -1.71
C TRP A 15 14.49 -2.22 -1.06
N GLY A 16 13.58 -1.26 -0.93
CA GLY A 16 12.25 -1.48 -0.40
C GLY A 16 12.21 -1.57 1.13
N GLU A 17 11.05 -1.18 1.66
CA GLU A 17 10.85 -1.05 3.10
C GLU A 17 10.96 -2.36 3.87
N SER A 18 10.68 -3.51 3.23
CA SER A 18 10.81 -4.84 3.85
C SER A 18 12.21 -5.13 4.41
N LYS A 19 13.24 -4.40 3.96
CA LYS A 19 14.63 -4.55 4.42
C LYS A 19 14.98 -3.63 5.59
N ALA A 20 14.15 -2.65 5.93
CA ALA A 20 14.54 -1.57 6.84
C ALA A 20 14.91 -2.06 8.25
N LEU A 21 14.09 -2.92 8.86
CA LEU A 21 14.34 -3.42 10.22
C LEU A 21 15.60 -4.31 10.31
N VAL A 22 15.80 -5.20 9.34
CA VAL A 22 16.98 -6.07 9.31
C VAL A 22 18.25 -5.28 9.02
N LEU A 23 18.19 -4.25 8.17
CA LEU A 23 19.31 -3.35 7.91
C LEU A 23 19.69 -2.52 9.13
N ARG A 24 18.70 -1.97 9.85
CA ARG A 24 18.97 -1.31 11.14
C ARG A 24 19.67 -2.25 12.11
N SER A 25 19.16 -3.48 12.26
CA SER A 25 19.76 -4.49 13.14
C SER A 25 21.17 -4.87 12.70
N ALA A 26 21.42 -4.95 11.39
CA ALA A 26 22.73 -5.29 10.84
C ALA A 26 23.75 -4.15 10.90
N ILE A 27 23.32 -2.89 10.78
CA ILE A 27 24.22 -1.73 10.68
C ILE A 27 24.43 -1.04 12.04
N GLU A 28 23.39 -0.92 12.85
CA GLU A 28 23.40 -0.17 14.12
C GLU A 28 23.20 -1.07 15.36
N GLY A 29 22.78 -2.33 15.15
CA GLY A 29 22.54 -3.30 16.22
C GLY A 29 23.80 -4.09 16.62
N PRO A 30 23.72 -4.86 17.73
CA PRO A 30 24.82 -5.71 18.18
C PRO A 30 25.10 -6.83 17.18
N GLU A 31 26.35 -7.28 17.14
CA GLU A 31 26.74 -8.41 16.31
C GLU A 31 26.14 -9.72 16.84
N THR A 32 25.31 -10.39 16.02
CA THR A 32 24.64 -11.64 16.43
C THR A 32 24.59 -12.66 15.29
N THR A 33 24.57 -13.94 15.64
CA THR A 33 24.39 -15.03 14.67
C THR A 33 22.99 -15.07 14.08
N ALA A 34 21.99 -14.51 14.76
CA ALA A 34 20.64 -14.35 14.26
C ALA A 34 20.54 -13.34 13.09
N VAL A 35 21.44 -12.34 13.05
CA VAL A 35 21.56 -11.39 11.94
C VAL A 35 22.97 -11.48 11.34
N PRO A 36 23.27 -12.49 10.49
CA PRO A 36 24.61 -12.70 9.93
C PRO A 36 25.27 -11.46 9.30
N ALA A 37 24.48 -10.55 8.73
CA ALA A 37 24.96 -9.31 8.13
C ALA A 37 25.58 -8.33 9.16
N SER A 38 25.27 -8.47 10.46
CA SER A 38 25.87 -7.62 11.50
C SER A 38 27.38 -7.80 11.63
N PHE A 39 27.91 -8.98 11.32
CA PHE A 39 29.36 -9.22 11.34
C PHE A 39 30.13 -8.40 10.28
N LEU A 40 29.43 -7.87 9.27
CA LEU A 40 30.03 -7.00 8.26
C LEU A 40 30.48 -5.65 8.84
N GLN A 41 30.01 -5.27 10.04
CA GLN A 41 30.49 -4.10 10.77
C GLN A 41 32.01 -4.16 11.05
N ARG A 42 32.59 -5.36 11.12
CA ARG A 42 34.04 -5.55 11.34
C ARG A 42 34.90 -5.34 10.09
N HIS A 43 34.30 -5.31 8.91
CA HIS A 43 35.03 -5.28 7.65
C HIS A 43 35.46 -3.84 7.30
N SER A 44 36.76 -3.64 7.03
CA SER A 44 37.35 -2.31 6.83
C SER A 44 36.87 -1.56 5.58
N ASP A 45 36.46 -2.27 4.51
CA ASP A 45 35.90 -1.70 3.28
C ASP A 45 34.52 -2.30 2.93
N CYS A 46 33.54 -2.11 3.83
CA CYS A 46 32.14 -2.46 3.58
C CYS A 46 31.30 -1.20 3.31
N ARG A 47 30.48 -1.21 2.25
CA ARG A 47 29.55 -0.11 1.93
C ARG A 47 28.15 -0.66 1.67
N CYS A 48 27.15 -0.03 2.28
CA CYS A 48 25.74 -0.32 2.05
C CYS A 48 25.13 0.77 1.16
N TYR A 49 24.53 0.38 0.04
CA TYR A 49 23.75 1.23 -0.85
C TYR A 49 22.29 0.90 -0.66
N LEU A 50 21.56 1.85 -0.09
CA LEU A 50 20.16 1.70 0.29
C LEU A 50 19.34 2.76 -0.43
N ASP A 51 18.13 2.41 -0.83
CA ASP A 51 17.13 3.44 -1.12
C ASP A 51 16.56 4.05 0.18
N HIS A 52 15.75 5.08 0.04
CA HIS A 52 15.18 5.77 1.20
C HIS A 52 14.26 4.85 2.03
N ALA A 53 13.53 3.94 1.37
CA ALA A 53 12.63 3.00 2.01
C ALA A 53 13.39 1.97 2.88
N ALA A 54 14.46 1.38 2.35
CA ALA A 54 15.31 0.43 3.06
C ALA A 54 16.16 1.09 4.17
N GLY A 55 16.49 2.38 4.04
CA GLY A 55 17.19 3.15 5.06
C GLY A 55 16.30 3.71 6.17
N SER A 56 14.97 3.64 6.04
CA SER A 56 14.00 4.41 6.84
C SER A 56 14.11 4.21 8.36
N GLU A 57 14.56 3.03 8.80
CA GLU A 57 14.69 2.64 10.20
C GLU A 57 16.07 2.96 10.82
N LEU A 58 17.07 3.36 10.03
CA LEU A 58 18.36 3.79 10.56
C LEU A 58 18.21 5.09 11.35
N THR A 59 18.97 5.25 12.43
CA THR A 59 18.90 6.37 13.36
C THR A 59 18.99 7.72 12.64
N ARG A 60 19.84 7.82 11.61
CA ARG A 60 20.00 9.04 10.81
C ARG A 60 18.74 9.44 10.01
N PHE A 61 17.88 8.51 9.64
CA PHE A 61 16.64 8.79 8.89
C PHE A 61 15.41 8.79 9.81
N ARG A 62 15.37 7.89 10.79
CA ARG A 62 14.28 7.76 11.76
C ARG A 62 14.26 8.91 12.77
N THR A 63 15.41 9.26 13.34
CA THR A 63 15.55 10.31 14.35
C THR A 63 16.80 11.17 14.07
N PRO A 64 16.83 11.93 12.96
CA PRO A 64 18.02 12.69 12.53
C PRO A 64 18.52 13.69 13.59
N TRP A 65 17.61 14.24 14.41
CA TRP A 65 17.93 15.16 15.51
C TRP A 65 18.79 14.55 16.61
N LYS A 66 18.87 13.21 16.71
CA LYS A 66 19.78 12.53 17.65
C LYS A 66 21.21 12.43 17.14
N VAL A 67 21.42 12.59 15.83
CA VAL A 67 22.74 12.46 15.19
C VAL A 67 23.44 13.81 15.09
N GLY A 68 22.69 14.88 14.84
CA GLY A 68 23.25 16.22 14.66
C GLY A 68 22.16 17.28 14.46
N PRO A 69 22.57 18.53 14.17
CA PRO A 69 21.63 19.61 13.93
C PRO A 69 20.77 19.33 12.69
N VAL A 70 19.49 19.65 12.78
CA VAL A 70 18.51 19.51 11.69
C VAL A 70 17.87 20.85 11.41
N LYS A 71 17.45 21.06 10.16
CA LYS A 71 16.54 22.14 9.81
C LYS A 71 15.13 21.64 10.03
N TRP A 72 14.37 22.30 10.92
CA TRP A 72 12.99 21.91 11.16
C TRP A 72 12.11 22.37 10.00
N ASP A 73 11.33 21.44 9.49
CA ASP A 73 10.23 21.70 8.56
C ASP A 73 8.94 21.11 9.16
N PRO A 74 7.74 21.43 8.62
CA PRO A 74 6.48 20.94 9.18
C PRO A 74 6.43 19.40 9.29
N GLY A 75 6.96 18.68 8.29
CA GLY A 75 6.97 17.21 8.28
C GLY A 75 7.91 16.64 9.32
N LEU A 76 9.15 17.15 9.40
CA LEU A 76 10.12 16.72 10.41
C LEU A 76 9.67 17.06 11.83
N THR A 77 9.01 18.20 12.00
CA THR A 77 8.45 18.62 13.29
C THR A 77 7.33 17.68 13.73
N ARG A 78 6.37 17.39 12.85
CA ARG A 78 5.29 16.42 13.13
C ARG A 78 5.86 15.04 13.43
N LYS A 79 6.89 14.60 12.69
CA LYS A 79 7.62 13.34 12.93
C LYS A 79 8.24 13.29 14.33
N ALA A 80 8.93 14.35 14.75
CA ALA A 80 9.57 14.41 16.06
C ALA A 80 8.57 14.37 17.21
N VAL A 81 7.48 15.14 17.12
CA VAL A 81 6.45 15.21 18.17
C VAL A 81 5.67 13.91 18.29
N THR A 82 5.25 13.31 17.17
CA THR A 82 4.57 12.00 17.18
C THR A 82 5.48 10.90 17.70
N TRP A 83 6.75 10.87 17.27
CA TRP A 83 7.74 9.94 17.81
C TRP A 83 7.97 10.14 19.32
N LEU A 84 8.01 11.38 19.80
CA LEU A 84 8.20 11.68 21.22
C LEU A 84 6.99 11.22 22.06
N ALA A 85 5.77 11.48 21.57
CA ALA A 85 4.52 11.01 22.18
C ALA A 85 4.51 9.48 22.31
N GLU A 86 4.84 8.77 21.23
CA GLU A 86 4.96 7.31 21.23
C GLU A 86 6.05 6.82 22.20
N THR A 87 7.23 7.44 22.19
CA THR A 87 8.37 7.04 23.04
C THR A 87 8.09 7.25 24.52
N ARG A 88 7.29 8.26 24.87
CA ARG A 88 6.91 8.57 26.26
C ARG A 88 5.59 7.92 26.67
N GLU A 89 4.90 7.25 25.76
CA GLU A 89 3.54 6.73 25.96
C GLU A 89 2.59 7.81 26.51
N LYS A 90 2.70 9.03 25.96
CA LYS A 90 1.92 10.20 26.37
C LYS A 90 1.19 10.78 25.15
N PRO A 91 -0.09 11.18 25.30
CA PRO A 91 -0.76 12.02 24.31
C PRO A 91 0.03 13.28 24.00
N VAL A 92 -0.08 13.79 22.77
CA VAL A 92 0.67 14.96 22.30
C VAL A 92 0.48 16.16 23.23
N LEU A 93 -0.77 16.41 23.66
CA LEU A 93 -1.10 17.54 24.55
C LEU A 93 -0.57 17.40 25.99
N ARG A 94 -0.04 16.24 26.38
CA ARG A 94 0.55 15.98 27.71
C ARG A 94 2.07 16.05 27.74
N LEU A 95 2.73 16.21 26.59
CA LEU A 95 4.17 16.39 26.51
C LEU A 95 4.59 17.72 27.13
N ARG A 96 5.68 17.70 27.91
CA ARG A 96 6.25 18.89 28.57
C ARG A 96 7.63 19.22 28.04
N ASP A 97 8.13 20.42 28.32
CA ASP A 97 9.45 20.88 27.85
C ASP A 97 10.59 19.92 28.27
N GLU A 98 10.47 19.25 29.42
CA GLU A 98 11.45 18.24 29.85
C GLU A 98 11.46 17.02 28.93
N ASP A 99 10.29 16.57 28.45
CA ASP A 99 10.18 15.41 27.55
C ASP A 99 10.94 15.66 26.24
N TYR A 100 10.88 16.88 25.71
CA TYR A 100 11.62 17.30 24.51
C TYR A 100 13.12 17.39 24.77
N THR A 101 13.51 18.03 25.88
CA THR A 101 14.91 18.28 26.22
C THR A 101 15.67 16.97 26.45
N GLU A 102 15.09 16.04 27.19
CA GLU A 102 15.65 14.70 27.45
C GLU A 102 15.79 13.83 26.19
N ASN A 103 15.10 14.18 25.10
CA ASN A 103 15.09 13.41 23.84
C ASN A 103 15.82 14.11 22.69
N ALA A 104 16.72 15.04 22.99
CA ALA A 104 17.49 15.80 21.99
C ALA A 104 16.61 16.66 21.05
N LEU A 105 15.47 17.14 21.54
CA LEU A 105 14.55 18.03 20.81
C LEU A 105 14.54 19.47 21.36
N ALA A 106 15.51 19.84 22.21
CA ALA A 106 15.61 21.20 22.73
C ALA A 106 15.71 22.26 21.62
N SER A 107 16.38 21.95 20.50
CA SER A 107 16.48 22.86 19.36
C SER A 107 15.13 23.15 18.70
N LEU A 108 14.20 22.19 18.72
CA LEU A 108 12.84 22.38 18.21
C LEU A 108 12.06 23.38 19.07
N LEU A 109 12.21 23.31 20.39
CA LEU A 109 11.58 24.26 21.32
C LEU A 109 12.14 25.67 21.16
N VAL A 110 13.43 25.81 20.89
CA VAL A 110 14.04 27.13 20.63
C VAL A 110 13.43 27.80 19.39
N GLU A 111 13.13 27.04 18.33
CA GLU A 111 12.52 27.58 17.10
C GLU A 111 11.01 27.84 17.24
N THR A 112 10.31 27.05 18.05
CA THR A 112 8.84 27.08 18.15
C THR A 112 8.29 27.77 19.39
N GLY A 113 9.16 28.09 20.37
CA GLY A 113 8.87 28.85 21.58
C GLY A 113 8.62 28.00 22.83
N SER A 114 7.62 27.10 22.81
CA SER A 114 7.29 26.24 23.95
C SER A 114 6.64 24.92 23.51
N ALA A 115 6.72 23.87 24.35
CA ALA A 115 6.01 22.62 24.07
C ALA A 115 4.50 22.86 23.98
N TYR A 116 3.93 23.74 24.80
CA TYR A 116 2.49 24.00 24.82
C TYR A 116 1.94 24.42 23.45
N SER A 117 2.49 25.48 22.85
CA SER A 117 2.04 25.98 21.55
C SER A 117 2.33 24.98 20.43
N LEU A 118 3.48 24.29 20.49
CA LEU A 118 3.86 23.26 19.53
C LEU A 118 2.90 22.06 19.57
N ASN A 119 2.58 21.56 20.76
CA ASN A 119 1.68 20.43 20.97
C ASN A 119 0.29 20.72 20.42
N ILE A 120 -0.26 21.91 20.67
CA ILE A 120 -1.58 22.32 20.15
C ILE A 120 -1.56 22.33 18.61
N ARG A 121 -0.50 22.90 18.01
CA ARG A 121 -0.37 22.94 16.55
C ARG A 121 -0.34 21.53 15.97
N ILE A 122 0.51 20.64 16.48
CA ILE A 122 0.63 19.27 15.98
C ILE A 122 -0.63 18.46 16.23
N PHE A 123 -1.29 18.63 17.38
CA PHE A 123 -2.56 17.99 17.67
C PHE A 123 -3.63 18.38 16.64
N ASN A 124 -3.76 19.68 16.34
CA ASN A 124 -4.71 20.16 15.34
C ASN A 124 -4.36 19.64 13.94
N GLU A 125 -3.07 19.63 13.57
CA GLU A 125 -2.63 19.06 12.29
C GLU A 125 -3.03 17.59 12.14
N LEU A 126 -2.87 16.77 13.19
CA LEU A 126 -3.30 15.37 13.19
C LEU A 126 -4.82 15.24 13.18
N GLN A 127 -5.53 16.09 13.92
CA GLN A 127 -6.99 16.10 13.92
C GLN A 127 -7.57 16.44 12.54
N HIS A 128 -6.94 17.36 11.83
CA HIS A 128 -7.34 17.82 10.49
C HIS A 128 -7.17 16.75 9.41
N THR A 129 -6.41 15.68 9.65
CA THR A 129 -6.33 14.54 8.71
C THR A 129 -7.61 13.71 8.74
N ILE A 130 -8.35 13.71 9.86
CA ILE A 130 -9.49 12.82 10.08
C ILE A 130 -10.72 13.32 9.32
N THR A 131 -11.28 12.48 8.46
CA THR A 131 -12.53 12.80 7.75
C THR A 131 -13.40 11.58 7.52
N GLY A 132 -14.71 11.76 7.72
CA GLY A 132 -15.73 10.79 7.27
C GLY A 132 -16.15 10.99 5.82
N TRP A 133 -15.54 11.91 5.07
CA TRP A 133 -15.94 12.28 3.71
C TRP A 133 -14.72 12.24 2.78
N PRO A 134 -14.31 11.04 2.31
CA PRO A 134 -13.15 10.87 1.43
C PRO A 134 -13.28 11.60 0.08
N GLY A 135 -14.50 11.90 -0.38
CA GLY A 135 -14.75 12.72 -1.56
C GLY A 135 -15.05 14.20 -1.25
N GLY A 136 -14.91 14.64 0.00
CA GLY A 136 -15.27 15.98 0.45
C GLY A 136 -16.71 16.05 0.95
N LYS A 137 -16.97 16.81 2.01
CA LYS A 137 -18.32 16.97 2.58
C LYS A 137 -19.04 18.12 1.86
N PRO A 138 -20.16 17.87 1.15
CA PRO A 138 -20.90 18.95 0.51
C PRO A 138 -21.42 19.99 1.52
N ASN A 139 -21.45 21.26 1.11
CA ASN A 139 -22.00 22.38 1.90
C ASN A 139 -21.37 22.54 3.30
N ALA A 140 -20.10 22.17 3.45
CA ALA A 140 -19.36 22.32 4.70
C ALA A 140 -18.09 23.13 4.49
N ASP A 141 -17.65 23.81 5.55
CA ASP A 141 -16.31 24.41 5.57
C ASP A 141 -15.24 23.31 5.52
N ASP A 142 -14.36 23.45 4.55
CA ASP A 142 -13.27 22.53 4.21
C ASP A 142 -11.88 23.16 4.40
N THR A 143 -11.79 24.36 4.99
CA THR A 143 -10.53 25.09 5.25
C THR A 143 -9.45 24.23 5.89
N ASN A 144 -9.85 23.34 6.81
CA ASN A 144 -8.97 22.44 7.56
C ASN A 144 -9.22 20.95 7.24
N ARG A 145 -9.85 20.63 6.10
CA ARG A 145 -10.14 19.26 5.69
C ARG A 145 -9.17 18.81 4.59
N PRO A 146 -8.89 17.50 4.50
CA PRO A 146 -7.93 17.00 3.52
C PRO A 146 -8.47 17.01 2.09
N VAL A 147 -9.79 17.13 1.92
CA VAL A 147 -10.48 17.03 0.63
C VAL A 147 -11.48 18.19 0.49
N PRO A 148 -11.44 18.93 -0.63
CA PRO A 148 -12.36 20.04 -0.85
C PRO A 148 -13.78 19.55 -1.11
N ALA A 149 -14.74 20.29 -0.58
CA ALA A 149 -16.19 20.04 -0.67
C ALA A 149 -16.71 20.07 -2.11
N GLU A 150 -16.08 20.87 -2.98
CA GLU A 150 -16.49 21.05 -4.37
C GLU A 150 -15.61 20.27 -5.35
N PRO A 151 -16.19 19.64 -6.40
CA PRO A 151 -17.63 19.43 -6.59
C PRO A 151 -18.23 18.44 -5.57
N PRO A 152 -19.53 18.50 -5.25
CA PRO A 152 -20.14 17.65 -4.22
C PRO A 152 -20.09 16.15 -4.55
N PHE A 153 -20.04 15.81 -5.84
CA PHE A 153 -19.84 14.45 -6.32
C PHE A 153 -18.56 14.39 -7.15
N LYS A 154 -17.74 13.39 -6.88
CA LYS A 154 -16.40 13.25 -7.47
C LYS A 154 -16.38 12.02 -8.35
N ARG A 155 -15.81 12.17 -9.54
CA ARG A 155 -15.25 11.06 -10.32
C ARG A 155 -13.96 10.61 -9.67
N VAL A 156 -13.92 9.35 -9.25
CA VAL A 156 -12.81 8.74 -8.53
C VAL A 156 -12.32 7.53 -9.32
N ILE A 157 -11.02 7.47 -9.59
CA ILE A 157 -10.38 6.27 -10.13
C ILE A 157 -9.44 5.68 -9.08
N ILE A 158 -9.53 4.36 -8.90
CA ILE A 158 -8.68 3.60 -8.00
C ILE A 158 -7.90 2.62 -8.86
N LEU A 159 -6.58 2.76 -8.85
CA LEU A 159 -5.66 1.93 -9.61
C LEU A 159 -5.06 0.87 -8.69
N SER A 160 -5.43 -0.39 -8.93
CA SER A 160 -4.99 -1.55 -8.15
C SER A 160 -3.97 -2.35 -8.97
N PRO A 161 -2.72 -2.53 -8.51
CA PRO A 161 -1.72 -3.31 -9.24
C PRO A 161 -2.21 -4.71 -9.60
N GLU A 162 -2.73 -5.44 -8.61
CA GLU A 162 -3.39 -6.73 -8.77
C GLU A 162 -4.81 -6.69 -8.16
N PRO A 163 -5.71 -7.63 -8.51
CA PRO A 163 -6.93 -7.84 -7.75
C PRO A 163 -6.61 -8.10 -6.28
N LEU A 164 -7.39 -7.57 -5.33
CA LEU A 164 -7.19 -7.59 -3.86
C LEU A 164 -6.40 -6.39 -3.29
N ASP A 165 -5.47 -5.76 -4.02
CA ASP A 165 -4.59 -4.73 -3.42
C ASP A 165 -5.36 -3.48 -2.95
N ALA A 166 -6.24 -2.95 -3.78
CA ALA A 166 -7.07 -1.79 -3.41
C ALA A 166 -8.05 -2.14 -2.28
N GLU A 167 -8.56 -3.35 -2.26
CA GLU A 167 -9.47 -3.81 -1.21
C GLU A 167 -8.75 -3.93 0.13
N ILE A 168 -7.51 -4.45 0.15
CA ILE A 168 -6.69 -4.51 1.37
C ILE A 168 -6.47 -3.09 1.90
N GLY A 169 -6.11 -2.16 1.03
CA GLY A 169 -5.75 -0.82 1.49
C GLY A 169 -6.92 0.10 1.81
N MET A 170 -8.01 0.00 1.05
CA MET A 170 -9.05 1.04 1.06
C MET A 170 -10.49 0.55 0.83
N ALA A 171 -10.82 -0.72 1.07
CA ALA A 171 -12.20 -1.24 0.92
C ALA A 171 -13.26 -0.43 1.70
N GLY A 172 -12.97 -0.02 2.95
CA GLY A 172 -13.89 0.78 3.74
C GLY A 172 -14.16 2.15 3.09
N THR A 173 -13.10 2.77 2.56
CA THR A 173 -13.16 4.03 1.81
C THR A 173 -13.88 3.87 0.48
N ILE A 174 -13.68 2.78 -0.26
CA ILE A 174 -14.43 2.46 -1.49
C ILE A 174 -15.92 2.41 -1.19
N HIS A 175 -16.30 1.60 -0.19
CA HIS A 175 -17.69 1.45 0.22
C HIS A 175 -18.31 2.81 0.60
N ARG A 176 -17.55 3.63 1.34
CA ARG A 176 -18.00 4.96 1.76
C ARG A 176 -18.15 5.94 0.59
N LEU A 177 -17.21 5.95 -0.36
CA LEU A 177 -17.30 6.78 -1.57
C LEU A 177 -18.55 6.43 -2.40
N VAL A 178 -18.84 5.14 -2.56
CA VAL A 178 -20.04 4.65 -3.25
C VAL A 178 -21.31 5.11 -2.52
N ASN A 179 -21.39 4.91 -1.19
CA ASN A 179 -22.54 5.33 -0.39
C ASN A 179 -22.77 6.84 -0.42
N GLN A 180 -21.69 7.62 -0.50
CA GLN A 180 -21.71 9.07 -0.66
C GLN A 180 -21.99 9.54 -2.10
N ARG A 181 -22.32 8.60 -3.01
CA ARG A 181 -22.72 8.85 -4.41
C ARG A 181 -21.61 9.40 -5.31
N HIS A 182 -20.35 9.21 -4.94
CA HIS A 182 -19.24 9.46 -5.86
C HIS A 182 -19.24 8.44 -7.01
N GLU A 183 -18.76 8.87 -8.17
CA GLU A 183 -18.59 8.00 -9.33
C GLU A 183 -17.25 7.28 -9.22
N VAL A 184 -17.26 6.11 -8.58
CA VAL A 184 -16.06 5.32 -8.32
C VAL A 184 -15.82 4.35 -9.48
N THR A 185 -14.60 4.31 -10.00
CA THR A 185 -14.13 3.30 -10.95
C THR A 185 -12.92 2.59 -10.34
N LEU A 186 -13.02 1.26 -10.16
CA LEU A 186 -11.92 0.42 -9.70
C LEU A 186 -11.29 -0.28 -10.90
N ALA A 187 -10.01 -0.02 -11.13
CA ALA A 187 -9.27 -0.51 -12.28
C ALA A 187 -8.09 -1.37 -11.81
N TYR A 188 -8.16 -2.67 -12.11
CA TYR A 188 -7.08 -3.61 -11.91
C TYR A 188 -6.13 -3.54 -13.09
N LEU A 189 -4.87 -3.20 -12.81
CA LEU A 189 -3.81 -3.01 -13.79
C LEU A 189 -3.37 -4.35 -14.39
N THR A 190 -3.31 -5.39 -13.57
CA THR A 190 -2.93 -6.74 -13.99
C THR A 190 -4.00 -7.76 -13.60
N SER A 191 -3.95 -8.97 -14.16
CA SER A 191 -4.90 -10.04 -13.80
C SER A 191 -4.59 -10.75 -12.48
N GLY A 192 -3.39 -10.58 -11.92
CA GLY A 192 -2.95 -11.30 -10.73
C GLY A 192 -2.94 -12.82 -10.90
N ASN A 193 -2.75 -13.32 -12.14
CA ASN A 193 -2.85 -14.74 -12.45
C ASN A 193 -1.73 -15.60 -11.85
N LEU A 194 -0.55 -15.03 -11.63
CA LEU A 194 0.62 -15.76 -11.15
C LEU A 194 0.49 -16.21 -9.68
N SER A 195 -0.39 -15.58 -8.92
CA SER A 195 -0.64 -15.91 -7.51
C SER A 195 -1.76 -16.94 -7.32
N VAL A 196 -2.36 -17.47 -8.40
CA VAL A 196 -3.43 -18.46 -8.31
C VAL A 196 -2.84 -19.86 -8.25
N PRO A 197 -3.10 -20.62 -7.17
CA PRO A 197 -2.67 -22.01 -7.05
C PRO A 197 -3.28 -22.91 -8.13
N ASP A 198 -2.52 -23.93 -8.55
CA ASP A 198 -3.01 -24.93 -9.51
C ASP A 198 -4.21 -25.74 -8.95
N SER A 199 -4.33 -25.88 -7.63
CA SER A 199 -5.51 -26.48 -6.97
C SER A 199 -6.80 -25.73 -7.27
N GLU A 200 -6.77 -24.39 -7.23
CA GLU A 200 -7.93 -23.53 -7.50
C GLU A 200 -8.34 -23.62 -8.98
N ALA A 201 -7.35 -23.65 -9.88
CA ALA A 201 -7.60 -23.86 -11.30
C ALA A 201 -8.27 -25.22 -11.56
N ARG A 202 -7.78 -26.30 -10.94
CA ARG A 202 -8.36 -27.64 -11.05
C ARG A 202 -9.79 -27.72 -10.50
N MET A 203 -10.09 -27.03 -9.39
CA MET A 203 -11.44 -26.96 -8.85
C MET A 203 -12.39 -26.27 -9.83
N ALA A 204 -11.97 -25.15 -10.45
CA ALA A 204 -12.76 -24.47 -11.46
C ALA A 204 -12.95 -25.31 -12.74
N PHE A 205 -11.93 -26.07 -13.18
CA PHE A 205 -12.08 -27.02 -14.29
C PHE A 205 -13.14 -28.09 -13.99
N SER A 206 -13.12 -28.66 -12.77
CA SER A 206 -14.11 -29.65 -12.33
C SER A 206 -15.53 -29.10 -12.40
N LEU A 207 -15.74 -27.87 -11.91
CA LEU A 207 -17.03 -27.22 -11.95
C LEU A 207 -17.52 -26.99 -13.39
N LEU A 208 -16.66 -26.53 -14.29
CA LEU A 208 -17.02 -26.31 -15.70
C LEU A 208 -17.35 -27.62 -16.42
N ASN A 209 -16.64 -28.70 -16.08
CA ASN A 209 -16.92 -30.04 -16.61
C ASN A 209 -18.30 -30.55 -16.14
N GLU A 210 -18.63 -30.38 -14.84
CA GLU A 210 -19.95 -30.74 -14.29
C GLU A 210 -21.10 -29.94 -14.91
N LEU A 211 -20.88 -28.64 -15.17
CA LEU A 211 -21.88 -27.78 -15.82
C LEU A 211 -22.10 -28.12 -17.29
N GLY A 212 -21.27 -28.98 -17.88
CA GLY A 212 -21.41 -29.44 -19.26
C GLY A 212 -21.40 -28.29 -20.27
N VAL A 213 -20.66 -27.20 -20.00
CA VAL A 213 -20.65 -25.99 -20.83
C VAL A 213 -20.31 -26.38 -22.27
N SER A 214 -21.34 -26.30 -23.11
CA SER A 214 -21.55 -27.26 -24.19
C SER A 214 -20.85 -26.86 -25.48
N LYS A 215 -19.58 -27.26 -25.65
CA LYS A 215 -18.93 -27.60 -26.94
C LYS A 215 -17.85 -28.67 -26.71
N PRO A 216 -17.75 -29.73 -27.53
CA PRO A 216 -16.71 -30.76 -27.39
C PRO A 216 -15.29 -30.19 -27.35
N ASP A 217 -15.03 -29.15 -28.17
CA ASP A 217 -13.73 -28.48 -28.24
C ASP A 217 -13.35 -27.75 -26.95
N SER A 218 -14.33 -27.24 -26.20
CA SER A 218 -14.10 -26.55 -24.93
C SER A 218 -13.74 -27.52 -23.81
N LEU A 219 -14.31 -28.73 -23.80
CA LEU A 219 -13.97 -29.77 -22.83
C LEU A 219 -12.55 -30.31 -23.06
N ALA A 220 -12.19 -30.60 -24.31
CA ALA A 220 -10.84 -31.05 -24.66
C ALA A 220 -9.77 -30.02 -24.27
N HIS A 221 -10.08 -28.72 -24.39
CA HIS A 221 -9.19 -27.65 -23.97
C HIS A 221 -9.03 -27.59 -22.44
N LEU A 222 -10.11 -27.75 -21.68
CA LEU A 222 -10.04 -27.81 -20.20
C LEU A 222 -9.24 -29.02 -19.73
N ASP A 223 -9.40 -30.18 -20.37
CA ASP A 223 -8.62 -31.39 -20.08
C ASP A 223 -7.12 -31.18 -20.34
N GLN A 224 -6.77 -30.43 -21.39
CA GLN A 224 -5.38 -30.07 -21.69
C GLN A 224 -4.77 -29.19 -20.59
N LEU A 225 -5.50 -28.17 -20.11
CA LEU A 225 -5.06 -27.31 -19.02
C LEU A 225 -4.96 -28.08 -17.70
N ALA A 226 -5.91 -28.98 -17.42
CA ALA A 226 -5.86 -29.85 -16.26
C ALA A 226 -4.64 -30.79 -16.31
N ALA A 227 -4.35 -31.37 -17.48
CA ALA A 227 -3.17 -32.21 -17.68
C ALA A 227 -1.87 -31.44 -17.50
N GLU A 228 -1.81 -30.17 -17.93
CA GLU A 228 -0.68 -29.28 -17.65
C GLU A 228 -0.45 -29.14 -16.15
N THR A 229 -1.47 -28.74 -15.38
CA THR A 229 -1.35 -28.57 -13.91
C THR A 229 -0.92 -29.84 -13.16
N ASN A 230 -1.22 -31.03 -13.69
CA ASN A 230 -0.83 -32.30 -13.07
C ASN A 230 0.60 -32.74 -13.42
N ARG A 231 1.17 -32.28 -14.54
CA ARG A 231 2.52 -32.65 -15.00
C ARG A 231 3.60 -31.69 -14.53
N LYS A 232 3.22 -30.45 -14.21
CA LYS A 232 4.17 -29.39 -13.83
C LYS A 232 4.97 -29.76 -12.59
N ALA A 233 6.28 -29.53 -12.65
CA ALA A 233 7.14 -29.53 -11.49
C ALA A 233 6.94 -28.23 -10.68
N PRO A 234 7.33 -28.21 -9.39
CA PRO A 234 7.38 -26.96 -8.64
C PRO A 234 8.19 -25.90 -9.41
N PHE A 235 7.64 -24.69 -9.54
CA PHE A 235 8.23 -23.53 -10.22
C PHE A 235 8.24 -23.54 -11.76
N ASP A 236 7.63 -24.52 -12.41
CA ASP A 236 7.44 -24.46 -13.87
C ASP A 236 6.53 -23.27 -14.25
N GLU A 237 6.83 -22.62 -15.37
CA GLU A 237 6.02 -21.52 -15.90
C GLU A 237 4.66 -22.03 -16.39
N ASP A 238 3.59 -21.28 -16.10
CA ASP A 238 2.26 -21.54 -16.67
C ASP A 238 2.23 -21.18 -18.16
N SER A 239 1.53 -21.98 -18.97
CA SER A 239 1.15 -21.58 -20.33
C SER A 239 0.32 -20.30 -20.34
N ARG A 240 0.27 -19.62 -21.49
CA ARG A 240 -0.49 -18.37 -21.61
C ARG A 240 -1.98 -18.62 -21.36
N GLU A 241 -2.48 -19.74 -21.83
CA GLU A 241 -3.86 -20.19 -21.69
C GLU A 241 -4.19 -20.49 -20.22
N LEU A 242 -3.31 -21.18 -19.49
CA LEU A 242 -3.48 -21.42 -18.05
C LEU A 242 -3.46 -20.10 -17.26
N ARG A 243 -2.56 -19.17 -17.59
CA ARG A 243 -2.52 -17.83 -16.99
C ARG A 243 -3.81 -17.05 -17.24
N GLN A 244 -4.33 -17.07 -18.46
CA GLN A 244 -5.61 -16.45 -18.78
C GLN A 244 -6.76 -17.04 -17.95
N PHE A 245 -6.80 -18.37 -17.82
CA PHE A 245 -7.81 -19.05 -17.02
C PHE A 245 -7.73 -18.68 -15.53
N LYS A 246 -6.52 -18.72 -14.95
CA LYS A 246 -6.27 -18.26 -13.58
C LYS A 246 -6.66 -16.80 -13.36
N GLY A 247 -6.41 -15.94 -14.36
CA GLY A 247 -6.89 -14.57 -14.38
C GLY A 247 -8.41 -14.47 -14.25
N LEU A 248 -9.19 -15.32 -14.94
CA LEU A 248 -10.66 -15.33 -14.82
C LEU A 248 -11.15 -15.65 -13.41
N ILE A 249 -10.48 -16.55 -12.69
CA ILE A 249 -10.78 -16.84 -11.27
C ILE A 249 -10.64 -15.56 -10.45
N ARG A 250 -9.50 -14.88 -10.56
CA ARG A 250 -9.23 -13.62 -9.83
C ARG A 250 -10.23 -12.52 -10.17
N ARG A 251 -10.68 -12.44 -11.43
CA ARG A 251 -11.74 -11.50 -11.83
C ARG A 251 -13.09 -11.83 -11.23
N ALA A 252 -13.44 -13.11 -11.12
CA ALA A 252 -14.70 -13.52 -10.50
C ALA A 252 -14.71 -13.14 -9.00
N GLU A 253 -13.60 -13.39 -8.31
CA GLU A 253 -13.40 -12.98 -6.91
C GLU A 253 -13.48 -11.46 -6.74
N ALA A 254 -12.76 -10.71 -7.56
CA ALA A 254 -12.78 -9.25 -7.57
C ALA A 254 -14.19 -8.67 -7.79
N ARG A 255 -14.96 -9.25 -8.73
CA ARG A 255 -16.35 -8.82 -8.96
C ARG A 255 -17.26 -9.08 -7.77
N ALA A 256 -17.12 -10.24 -7.12
CA ALA A 256 -17.89 -10.57 -5.92
C ALA A 256 -17.56 -9.60 -4.77
N SER A 257 -16.27 -9.33 -4.56
CA SER A 257 -15.77 -8.33 -3.63
C SER A 257 -16.36 -6.93 -3.93
N CYS A 258 -16.29 -6.47 -5.18
CA CYS A 258 -16.85 -5.18 -5.61
C CYS A 258 -18.35 -5.05 -5.34
N GLN A 259 -19.13 -6.13 -5.51
CA GLN A 259 -20.56 -6.12 -5.22
C GLN A 259 -20.85 -5.88 -3.73
N ILE A 260 -20.04 -6.46 -2.83
CA ILE A 260 -20.15 -6.23 -1.38
C ILE A 260 -19.87 -4.77 -1.04
N LEU A 261 -18.89 -4.16 -1.73
CA LEU A 261 -18.59 -2.73 -1.58
C LEU A 261 -19.68 -1.82 -2.16
N GLY A 262 -20.68 -2.38 -2.86
CA GLY A 262 -21.75 -1.63 -3.53
C GLY A 262 -21.35 -1.08 -4.90
N LEU A 263 -20.18 -1.45 -5.41
CA LEU A 263 -19.67 -0.96 -6.68
C LEU A 263 -20.37 -1.66 -7.85
N ALA A 264 -20.91 -0.87 -8.79
CA ALA A 264 -21.52 -1.41 -9.99
C ALA A 264 -20.47 -2.11 -10.87
N LEU A 265 -20.81 -3.29 -11.41
CA LEU A 265 -19.85 -4.10 -12.17
C LEU A 265 -19.37 -3.44 -13.47
N ASP A 266 -20.18 -2.54 -14.04
CA ASP A 266 -19.80 -1.70 -15.18
C ASP A 266 -18.83 -0.57 -14.79
N ARG A 267 -18.46 -0.43 -13.51
CA ARG A 267 -17.40 0.44 -12.99
C ARG A 267 -16.14 -0.33 -12.57
N VAL A 268 -16.14 -1.64 -12.74
CA VAL A 268 -14.96 -2.48 -12.56
C VAL A 268 -14.25 -2.61 -13.91
N ARG A 269 -12.95 -2.34 -13.94
CA ARG A 269 -12.11 -2.40 -15.16
C ARG A 269 -10.94 -3.36 -14.93
N PHE A 270 -10.68 -4.19 -15.92
CA PHE A 270 -9.49 -5.05 -15.97
C PHE A 270 -8.69 -4.63 -17.20
N LEU A 271 -7.49 -4.08 -16.98
CA LEU A 271 -6.69 -3.49 -18.06
C LEU A 271 -5.79 -4.52 -18.75
N ASP A 272 -5.48 -5.62 -18.06
CA ASP A 272 -4.65 -6.71 -18.58
C ASP A 272 -3.33 -6.19 -19.18
N LEU A 273 -2.63 -5.36 -18.41
CA LEU A 273 -1.50 -4.61 -18.94
C LEU A 273 -0.42 -5.56 -19.52
N PRO A 274 0.01 -5.32 -20.78
CA PRO A 274 0.96 -6.17 -21.50
C PRO A 274 2.21 -6.57 -20.72
N PHE A 275 2.76 -5.66 -19.90
CA PHE A 275 3.97 -5.92 -19.13
C PHE A 275 3.82 -7.15 -18.24
N TYR A 276 2.62 -7.37 -17.69
CA TYR A 276 2.33 -8.50 -16.81
C TYR A 276 1.89 -9.71 -17.64
N GLU A 277 0.93 -9.53 -18.53
CA GLU A 277 0.30 -10.64 -19.26
C GLU A 277 1.25 -11.35 -20.24
N ARG A 278 2.19 -10.61 -20.82
CA ARG A 278 3.22 -11.13 -21.73
C ARG A 278 4.58 -11.30 -21.04
N GLY A 279 4.74 -10.74 -19.84
CA GLY A 279 5.99 -10.76 -19.11
C GLY A 279 6.18 -12.03 -18.27
N ARG A 280 7.39 -12.16 -17.75
CA ARG A 280 7.80 -13.24 -16.85
C ARG A 280 8.03 -12.70 -15.45
N TYR A 281 7.70 -13.51 -14.45
CA TYR A 281 7.90 -13.17 -13.04
C TYR A 281 9.36 -12.72 -12.79
N ARG A 282 9.54 -11.62 -12.05
CA ARG A 282 10.83 -10.93 -11.79
C ARG A 282 11.58 -10.39 -13.01
N GLN A 283 11.00 -10.45 -14.20
CA GLN A 283 11.56 -9.89 -15.45
C GLN A 283 10.58 -8.96 -16.15
N PHE A 284 9.59 -8.47 -15.41
CA PHE A 284 8.59 -7.55 -15.91
C PHE A 284 9.20 -6.22 -16.37
N ARG A 285 8.77 -5.76 -17.54
CA ARG A 285 9.14 -4.47 -18.11
C ARG A 285 7.93 -3.87 -18.80
N TRP A 286 7.53 -2.69 -18.34
CA TRP A 286 6.45 -1.94 -18.97
C TRP A 286 6.94 -1.20 -20.21
N GLY A 287 6.02 -1.00 -21.14
CA GLY A 287 6.26 -0.30 -22.40
C GLY A 287 5.24 0.80 -22.66
N SER A 288 5.30 1.37 -23.86
CA SER A 288 4.43 2.48 -24.26
C SER A 288 2.96 2.05 -24.44
N GLU A 289 2.70 0.78 -24.75
CA GLU A 289 1.33 0.23 -24.82
C GLU A 289 0.67 0.29 -23.44
N ASP A 290 1.39 -0.06 -22.38
CA ASP A 290 0.85 -0.05 -21.02
C ASP A 290 0.52 1.37 -20.55
N VAL A 291 1.44 2.32 -20.79
CA VAL A 291 1.24 3.74 -20.44
C VAL A 291 0.03 4.30 -21.17
N LYS A 292 -0.10 4.03 -22.48
CA LYS A 292 -1.25 4.48 -23.28
C LYS A 292 -2.57 3.95 -22.73
N SER A 293 -2.63 2.68 -22.31
CA SER A 293 -3.84 2.11 -21.72
C SER A 293 -4.28 2.85 -20.45
N VAL A 294 -3.35 3.17 -19.56
CA VAL A 294 -3.66 3.91 -18.31
C VAL A 294 -4.02 5.38 -18.60
N VAL A 295 -3.30 6.04 -19.51
CA VAL A 295 -3.62 7.42 -19.95
C VAL A 295 -5.01 7.48 -20.56
N ASN A 296 -5.33 6.57 -21.50
CA ASN A 296 -6.64 6.54 -22.16
C ASN A 296 -7.78 6.35 -21.15
N LEU A 297 -7.59 5.48 -20.16
CA LEU A 297 -8.56 5.29 -19.09
C LEU A 297 -8.76 6.58 -18.27
N MET A 298 -7.68 7.21 -17.81
CA MET A 298 -7.77 8.44 -17.02
C MET A 298 -8.38 9.59 -17.82
N CYS A 299 -7.96 9.80 -19.07
CA CYS A 299 -8.54 10.84 -19.93
C CYS A 299 -10.01 10.58 -20.25
N SER A 300 -10.44 9.31 -20.38
CA SER A 300 -11.86 9.00 -20.61
C SER A 300 -12.77 9.30 -19.41
N LEU A 301 -12.20 9.33 -18.20
CA LEU A 301 -12.94 9.52 -16.95
C LEU A 301 -12.78 10.93 -16.36
N GLU A 302 -11.74 11.66 -16.77
CA GLU A 302 -11.38 12.99 -16.26
C GLU A 302 -11.49 13.08 -14.72
N PRO A 303 -10.76 12.26 -13.96
CA PRO A 303 -11.00 12.08 -12.53
C PRO A 303 -10.72 13.35 -11.71
N HIS A 304 -11.45 13.50 -10.61
CA HIS A 304 -11.13 14.49 -9.57
C HIS A 304 -10.21 13.90 -8.50
N GLN A 305 -10.21 12.57 -8.33
CA GLN A 305 -9.33 11.87 -7.41
C GLN A 305 -8.79 10.60 -8.06
N VAL A 306 -7.50 10.36 -7.88
CA VAL A 306 -6.79 9.16 -8.32
C VAL A 306 -6.15 8.53 -7.09
N TYR A 307 -6.46 7.26 -6.83
CA TYR A 307 -5.88 6.47 -5.75
C TYR A 307 -4.90 5.44 -6.32
N VAL A 308 -3.69 5.37 -5.76
CA VAL A 308 -2.59 4.48 -6.19
C VAL A 308 -1.89 3.86 -5.00
N THR A 309 -1.15 2.76 -5.21
CA THR A 309 -0.24 2.15 -4.23
C THR A 309 1.09 1.80 -4.89
N GLY A 310 2.02 1.19 -4.14
CA GLY A 310 3.34 0.76 -4.60
C GLY A 310 4.46 1.77 -4.35
N VAL A 311 4.18 2.87 -3.63
CA VAL A 311 5.21 3.83 -3.21
C VAL A 311 6.15 3.17 -2.20
N GLY A 312 7.45 3.13 -2.51
CA GLY A 312 8.45 2.52 -1.62
C GLY A 312 8.47 0.98 -1.64
N ALA A 313 7.62 0.34 -2.46
CA ALA A 313 7.71 -1.07 -2.75
C ALA A 313 9.02 -1.39 -3.51
N ASP A 314 9.42 -2.67 -3.48
CA ASP A 314 10.56 -3.14 -4.29
C ASP A 314 10.33 -2.75 -5.76
N PRO A 315 11.26 -2.05 -6.42
CA PRO A 315 11.07 -1.54 -7.78
C PRO A 315 10.90 -2.64 -8.83
N SER A 316 11.21 -3.90 -8.50
CA SER A 316 10.99 -5.08 -9.35
C SER A 316 9.71 -5.86 -9.04
N SER A 317 9.01 -5.50 -7.95
CA SER A 317 7.71 -6.08 -7.59
C SER A 317 6.59 -5.53 -8.47
N VAL A 318 5.46 -6.25 -8.57
CA VAL A 318 4.30 -5.80 -9.37
C VAL A 318 3.77 -4.45 -8.88
N PRO A 319 3.58 -4.19 -7.57
CA PRO A 319 3.20 -2.86 -7.07
C PRO A 319 4.22 -1.77 -7.41
N GLY A 320 5.53 -2.04 -7.27
CA GLY A 320 6.59 -1.06 -7.58
C GLY A 320 6.66 -0.72 -9.07
N ILE A 321 6.50 -1.72 -9.94
CA ILE A 321 6.43 -1.55 -11.40
C ILE A 321 5.15 -0.80 -11.80
N ALA A 322 4.01 -1.16 -11.21
CA ALA A 322 2.73 -0.49 -11.43
C ALA A 322 2.81 0.99 -11.02
N TYR A 323 3.41 1.30 -9.87
CA TYR A 323 3.59 2.69 -9.42
C TYR A 323 4.46 3.51 -10.39
N GLN A 324 5.58 2.94 -10.89
CA GLN A 324 6.43 3.60 -11.88
C GLN A 324 5.67 3.88 -13.19
N LEU A 325 4.92 2.90 -13.67
CA LEU A 325 4.10 3.00 -14.88
C LEU A 325 3.00 4.06 -14.72
N VAL A 326 2.26 4.02 -13.61
CA VAL A 326 1.21 5.01 -13.33
C VAL A 326 1.80 6.41 -13.18
N SER A 327 2.96 6.55 -12.54
CA SER A 327 3.67 7.83 -12.46
C SER A 327 4.00 8.37 -13.86
N ALA A 328 4.50 7.52 -14.76
CA ALA A 328 4.74 7.90 -16.16
C ALA A 328 3.43 8.27 -16.89
N ALA A 329 2.33 7.55 -16.65
CA ALA A 329 1.02 7.89 -17.23
C ALA A 329 0.51 9.25 -16.73
N LEU A 330 0.68 9.55 -15.44
CA LEU A 330 0.30 10.85 -14.87
C LEU A 330 1.08 12.01 -15.48
N GLU A 331 2.38 11.83 -15.73
CA GLU A 331 3.19 12.83 -16.45
C GLU A 331 2.64 13.12 -17.86
N ASN A 332 2.11 12.10 -18.54
CA ASN A 332 1.49 12.27 -19.87
C ASN A 332 0.14 12.99 -19.79
N CYS A 333 -0.62 12.83 -18.70
CA CYS A 333 -1.86 13.57 -18.46
C CYS A 333 -1.63 15.02 -17.98
N GLY A 334 -0.40 15.45 -17.74
CA GLY A 334 -0.10 16.76 -17.14
C GLY A 334 -0.61 17.98 -17.90
N LYS A 335 -0.93 17.83 -19.20
CA LYS A 335 -1.50 18.90 -20.05
C LYS A 335 -3.03 18.85 -20.15
N GLU A 336 -3.67 17.83 -19.60
CA GLU A 336 -5.12 17.66 -19.67
C GLU A 336 -5.84 18.69 -18.77
N PRO A 337 -6.99 19.26 -19.20
CA PRO A 337 -7.68 20.30 -18.43
C PRO A 337 -8.14 19.88 -17.03
N TRP A 338 -8.46 18.60 -16.83
CA TRP A 338 -8.90 18.05 -15.54
C TRP A 338 -7.73 17.84 -14.57
N PHE A 339 -6.52 17.62 -15.07
CA PHE A 339 -5.36 17.21 -14.28
C PHE A 339 -4.95 18.22 -13.20
N PRO A 340 -4.91 19.56 -13.46
CA PRO A 340 -4.57 20.54 -12.44
C PRO A 340 -5.45 20.52 -11.18
N ASN A 341 -6.70 20.07 -11.29
CA ASN A 341 -7.63 20.00 -10.16
C ASN A 341 -7.79 18.58 -9.59
N CYS A 342 -7.09 17.59 -10.15
CA CYS A 342 -7.14 16.22 -9.67
C CYS A 342 -6.25 16.02 -8.43
N GLN A 343 -6.80 15.38 -7.39
CA GLN A 343 -6.07 14.97 -6.19
C GLN A 343 -5.48 13.57 -6.37
N PHE A 344 -4.29 13.35 -5.83
CA PHE A 344 -3.57 12.08 -5.92
C PHE A 344 -3.34 11.54 -4.51
N TRP A 345 -3.91 10.38 -4.23
CA TRP A 345 -3.86 9.72 -2.93
C TRP A 345 -3.12 8.40 -3.04
N VAL A 346 -2.20 8.18 -2.11
CA VAL A 346 -1.47 6.92 -1.97
C VAL A 346 -2.08 6.16 -0.81
N TYR A 347 -2.70 5.00 -1.10
CA TYR A 347 -3.14 4.06 -0.08
C TYR A 347 -2.03 3.04 0.20
N ALA A 348 -1.99 2.50 1.42
CA ALA A 348 -1.12 1.38 1.76
C ALA A 348 -1.90 0.07 1.56
N SER A 349 -1.38 -0.86 0.75
CA SER A 349 -1.93 -2.21 0.60
C SER A 349 -1.20 -3.14 1.58
N ASN A 350 -0.30 -3.99 1.07
CA ASN A 350 0.56 -4.88 1.85
C ASN A 350 1.87 -4.20 2.30
N GLU A 351 2.07 -2.93 1.95
CA GLU A 351 3.16 -2.11 2.47
C GLU A 351 2.95 -1.78 3.95
N ARG A 352 3.98 -1.24 4.61
CA ARG A 352 3.85 -0.79 5.99
C ARG A 352 2.79 0.31 6.07
N PRO A 353 1.95 0.33 7.13
CA PRO A 353 1.08 1.47 7.37
C PRO A 353 1.87 2.77 7.49
N TRP A 354 1.29 3.85 6.99
CA TRP A 354 1.85 5.18 7.14
C TRP A 354 1.93 5.55 8.62
N PRO A 355 3.08 6.01 9.12
CA PRO A 355 3.14 6.53 10.47
C PRO A 355 2.28 7.81 10.56
N PRO A 356 1.73 8.17 11.74
CA PRO A 356 0.79 9.29 11.88
C PRO A 356 1.25 10.62 11.29
N HIS A 357 2.56 10.88 11.28
CA HIS A 357 3.11 12.12 10.71
C HIS A 357 3.14 12.18 9.18
N GLU A 358 3.01 11.04 8.49
CA GLU A 358 2.94 10.95 7.02
C GLU A 358 1.51 10.84 6.50
N ILE A 359 0.52 10.69 7.39
CA ILE A 359 -0.88 10.61 7.01
C ILE A 359 -1.40 12.00 6.71
N ASP A 360 -1.95 12.17 5.51
CA ASP A 360 -2.59 13.41 5.07
C ASP A 360 -4.13 13.28 5.11
N MET A 361 -4.66 12.05 5.04
CA MET A 361 -6.08 11.75 5.22
C MET A 361 -6.27 10.43 5.98
N ALA A 362 -7.03 10.47 7.06
CA ALA A 362 -7.40 9.33 7.89
C ALA A 362 -8.92 9.12 7.82
N ILE A 363 -9.34 7.94 7.38
CA ILE A 363 -10.75 7.56 7.24
C ILE A 363 -11.10 6.59 8.37
N PRO A 364 -11.77 7.05 9.44
CA PRO A 364 -12.19 6.18 10.52
C PRO A 364 -13.33 5.28 10.06
N LEU A 365 -13.27 3.99 10.40
CA LEU A 365 -14.28 3.00 10.10
C LEU A 365 -15.08 2.68 11.37
N SER A 366 -16.38 2.47 11.20
CA SER A 366 -17.21 1.83 12.22
C SER A 366 -17.01 0.31 12.23
N PRO A 367 -17.44 -0.41 13.28
CA PRO A 367 -17.43 -1.88 13.29
C PRO A 367 -18.15 -2.50 12.10
N ALA A 368 -19.26 -1.90 11.64
CA ALA A 368 -19.99 -2.39 10.48
C ALA A 368 -19.20 -2.21 9.17
N GLU A 369 -18.52 -1.08 8.98
CA GLU A 369 -17.71 -0.84 7.78
C GLU A 369 -16.43 -1.69 7.77
N LEU A 370 -15.83 -1.92 8.94
CA LEU A 370 -14.73 -2.88 9.06
C LEU A 370 -15.22 -4.29 8.69
N ALA A 371 -16.38 -4.73 9.18
CA ALA A 371 -16.94 -6.03 8.82
C ALA A 371 -17.17 -6.16 7.31
N ILE A 372 -17.72 -5.14 6.65
CA ILE A 372 -17.90 -5.12 5.17
C ILE A 372 -16.55 -5.25 4.45
N LYS A 373 -15.51 -4.58 4.94
CA LYS A 373 -14.14 -4.73 4.42
C LYS A 373 -13.66 -6.18 4.56
N LEU A 374 -13.81 -6.79 5.74
CA LEU A 374 -13.36 -8.16 5.96
C LEU A 374 -14.13 -9.17 5.11
N ASP A 375 -15.44 -9.01 4.98
CA ASP A 375 -16.28 -9.84 4.12
C ASP A 375 -15.80 -9.76 2.67
N CYS A 376 -15.57 -8.54 2.15
CA CYS A 376 -15.00 -8.28 0.83
C CYS A 376 -13.67 -9.02 0.61
N LEU A 377 -12.72 -8.91 1.54
CA LEU A 377 -11.42 -9.57 1.46
C LEU A 377 -11.53 -11.10 1.50
N TYR A 378 -12.49 -11.62 2.28
CA TYR A 378 -12.71 -13.06 2.45
C TYR A 378 -13.09 -13.77 1.14
N HIS A 379 -13.65 -13.04 0.17
CA HIS A 379 -14.03 -13.57 -1.15
C HIS A 379 -12.86 -13.82 -2.10
N HIS A 380 -11.66 -13.34 -1.81
CA HIS A 380 -10.44 -13.64 -2.57
C HIS A 380 -9.85 -15.00 -2.16
N ARG A 381 -10.63 -16.07 -2.34
CA ARG A 381 -10.34 -17.42 -1.86
C ARG A 381 -9.02 -17.98 -2.39
N SER A 382 -8.74 -17.74 -3.67
CA SER A 382 -7.52 -18.19 -4.32
C SER A 382 -6.24 -17.59 -3.72
N GLN A 383 -6.35 -16.51 -2.94
CA GLN A 383 -5.23 -15.83 -2.29
C GLN A 383 -5.04 -16.24 -0.83
N ARG A 384 -5.88 -17.13 -0.31
CA ARG A 384 -5.80 -17.64 1.06
C ARG A 384 -4.82 -18.79 1.17
N SER A 385 -4.34 -19.05 2.39
CA SER A 385 -3.49 -20.21 2.63
C SER A 385 -4.23 -21.49 2.24
N GLN A 386 -3.61 -22.26 1.35
CA GLN A 386 -4.16 -23.51 0.83
C GLN A 386 -4.03 -24.67 1.83
N THR A 387 -3.30 -24.45 2.93
CA THR A 387 -3.08 -25.40 4.02
C THR A 387 -3.41 -24.76 5.36
N PRO A 388 -4.38 -25.29 6.13
CA PRO A 388 -4.84 -24.68 7.38
C PRO A 388 -3.81 -24.72 8.53
N PHE A 389 -2.72 -25.50 8.41
CA PHE A 389 -1.75 -25.74 9.49
C PHE A 389 -0.38 -25.08 9.27
N THR A 390 -0.15 -24.43 8.14
CA THR A 390 1.01 -23.54 7.98
C THR A 390 0.59 -22.16 8.46
N GLU A 391 0.56 -21.98 9.78
CA GLU A 391 0.57 -20.65 10.37
C GLU A 391 1.87 -19.96 9.93
N THR A 392 1.83 -19.23 8.82
CA THR A 392 2.81 -18.17 8.64
C THR A 392 2.59 -17.21 9.81
N GLN A 393 3.66 -16.78 10.49
CA GLN A 393 3.57 -15.79 11.58
C GLN A 393 2.81 -14.51 11.20
N ALA A 394 2.60 -14.27 9.89
CA ALA A 394 1.92 -13.11 9.33
C ALA A 394 0.38 -13.24 9.24
N GLY A 395 -0.21 -14.44 9.38
CA GLY A 395 -1.66 -14.63 9.22
C GLY A 395 -2.19 -14.42 7.78
N GLU A 396 -3.49 -14.55 7.58
CA GLU A 396 -4.17 -14.34 6.29
C GLU A 396 -4.23 -12.85 5.90
N GLY A 397 -4.31 -12.53 4.60
CA GLY A 397 -4.32 -11.13 4.12
C GLY A 397 -5.44 -10.27 4.74
N TRP A 398 -6.62 -10.84 4.98
CA TRP A 398 -7.72 -10.13 5.65
C TRP A 398 -7.45 -9.87 7.13
N GLN A 399 -6.75 -10.77 7.83
CA GLN A 399 -6.35 -10.58 9.23
C GLN A 399 -5.28 -9.49 9.34
N GLN A 400 -4.34 -9.46 8.39
CA GLN A 400 -3.33 -8.42 8.32
C GLN A 400 -3.97 -7.05 8.09
N ALA A 401 -4.91 -6.94 7.14
CA ALA A 401 -5.64 -5.70 6.90
C ALA A 401 -6.39 -5.22 8.16
N GLU A 402 -7.07 -6.12 8.88
CA GLU A 402 -7.75 -5.80 10.14
C GLU A 402 -6.76 -5.26 11.19
N GLN A 403 -5.66 -6.00 11.43
CA GLN A 403 -4.65 -5.64 12.41
C GLN A 403 -4.00 -4.30 12.09
N ILE A 404 -3.68 -4.05 10.82
CA ILE A 404 -3.10 -2.80 10.36
C ILE A 404 -4.05 -1.64 10.63
N ASN A 405 -5.32 -1.74 10.22
CA ASN A 405 -6.25 -0.62 10.39
C ASN A 405 -6.58 -0.37 11.87
N ARG A 406 -6.66 -1.41 12.71
CA ARG A 406 -6.79 -1.27 14.17
C ARG A 406 -5.54 -0.68 14.80
N ALA A 407 -4.36 -1.05 14.33
CA ALA A 407 -3.10 -0.47 14.82
C ALA A 407 -3.02 1.03 14.53
N THR A 408 -3.40 1.47 13.33
CA THR A 408 -3.47 2.91 12.99
C THR A 408 -4.46 3.65 13.89
N ALA A 409 -5.64 3.06 14.16
CA ALA A 409 -6.62 3.65 15.08
C ALA A 409 -6.07 3.80 16.51
N ARG A 410 -5.41 2.76 17.03
CA ARG A 410 -4.74 2.80 18.34
C ARG A 410 -3.61 3.83 18.41
N GLN A 411 -2.85 4.00 17.33
CA GLN A 411 -1.83 5.04 17.27
C GLN A 411 -2.44 6.44 17.37
N TYR A 412 -3.57 6.70 16.69
CA TYR A 412 -4.29 7.97 16.79
C TYR A 412 -4.81 8.21 18.22
N ASP A 413 -5.39 7.20 18.85
CA ASP A 413 -5.84 7.25 20.25
C ASP A 413 -4.68 7.56 21.22
N LEU A 414 -3.55 6.86 21.08
CA LEU A 414 -2.35 7.11 21.89
C LEU A 414 -1.83 8.57 21.76
N LEU A 415 -1.97 9.18 20.57
CA LEU A 415 -1.61 10.58 20.34
C LEU A 415 -2.61 11.57 20.97
N GLY A 416 -3.73 11.09 21.50
CA GLY A 416 -4.76 11.86 22.21
C GLY A 416 -6.01 12.17 21.38
N LEU A 417 -6.18 11.52 20.22
CA LEU A 417 -7.34 11.70 19.35
C LEU A 417 -8.48 10.75 19.77
N ALA A 418 -9.63 10.86 19.13
CA ALA A 418 -10.77 10.00 19.43
C ALA A 418 -10.47 8.52 19.14
N GLU A 419 -11.04 7.64 19.95
CA GLU A 419 -10.97 6.18 19.76
C GLU A 419 -11.87 5.78 18.57
N TYR A 420 -11.29 5.05 17.62
CA TYR A 420 -11.99 4.49 16.46
C TYR A 420 -11.77 2.98 16.40
N GLU A 421 -12.73 2.24 15.84
CA GLU A 421 -12.58 0.80 15.62
C GLU A 421 -11.39 0.50 14.71
N ALA A 422 -11.29 1.20 13.58
CA ALA A 422 -10.23 1.04 12.60
C ALA A 422 -10.04 2.32 11.79
N VAL A 423 -8.85 2.51 11.21
CA VAL A 423 -8.55 3.67 10.33
C VAL A 423 -7.85 3.20 9.06
N GLU A 424 -8.37 3.62 7.90
CA GLU A 424 -7.66 3.57 6.62
C GLU A 424 -6.93 4.90 6.42
N SER A 425 -5.68 4.83 5.99
CA SER A 425 -4.77 5.98 5.93
C SER A 425 -4.25 6.22 4.54
N PHE A 426 -4.20 7.49 4.15
CA PHE A 426 -3.74 7.93 2.84
C PHE A 426 -2.72 9.05 2.97
N ARG A 427 -1.79 9.05 2.04
CA ARG A 427 -0.80 10.12 1.86
C ARG A 427 -1.07 10.86 0.57
N ALA A 428 -0.98 12.19 0.59
CA ALA A 428 -1.12 12.99 -0.61
C ALA A 428 0.16 12.91 -1.44
N GLN A 429 0.04 12.53 -2.72
CA GLN A 429 1.16 12.60 -3.65
C GLN A 429 1.33 14.05 -4.12
N LYS A 430 2.27 14.76 -3.50
CA LYS A 430 2.62 16.14 -3.90
C LYS A 430 3.22 16.12 -5.30
N ARG A 431 2.69 16.97 -6.19
CA ARG A 431 3.23 17.15 -7.54
C ARG A 431 4.67 17.66 -7.44
N ARG A 432 5.59 17.07 -8.21
CA ARG A 432 6.91 17.69 -8.42
C ARG A 432 6.66 18.97 -9.24
N SER A 433 6.97 20.12 -8.63
CA SER A 433 6.89 21.44 -9.24
C SER A 433 7.85 21.59 -10.40
#